data_AF-A0AAE4D936-F1
#
_entry.id   AF-A0AAE4D936-F1
#
_cell.length_a   1.000
_cell.length_b   1.000
_cell.length_c   1.000
_cell.angle_alpha   90.00
_cell.angle_beta   90.00
_cell.angle_gamma   90.00
#
_symmetry.space_group_name_H-M   'P 1'
#
loop_
_entity.id
_entity.type
_entity.pdbx_description
1 polymer ?
#
loop_
_entity_poly.entity_id
_entity_poly.type
_entity_poly.pdbx_seq_one_letter_code
_entity_poly.pdbx_strand_id
1 'polypeptide(L)'
;MSLTLNSTPGHLYFLSEMDLLRNERTPYIKIGIVKNERTSKERIFEHQTGNPRKIHLERELETPFVSNIETIIHHLYNQKRVAAEWFMLTPQEMDEVYTHAKEVSQRFQDRLNEFEQVQLAKDIVSTGEAAPTLSQETQDLYKRYKDAKLIMETTKAQKTLFIEQLKHRADGYAGIEDILVFRRKKGSERFDKTTFAEEHPELYASYLSTEEKVSAPSIKVTGEATAKHVDETLREDIKQAKAANTSLTYDIDNPDNIKPRDTQDEDLHLAYLEADADYYEACMDLELLGIQLQMIHIEHDHATEITGMSTWKRTMTTSESFDKKTLAQEHPDLYTSYLNTSKESVETRVFSEGRVYLA
;
A
#
# COMPACT_ATOMS: atom_id res chain seq x y z
N MET A 1 -0.26 -0.47 -4.10
CA MET A 1 -1.17 -0.68 -2.96
C MET A 1 -1.81 0.66 -2.69
N SER A 2 -3.12 0.72 -2.46
CA SER A 2 -3.73 1.91 -1.84
C SER A 2 -3.45 1.85 -0.35
N LEU A 3 -3.11 2.98 0.28
CA LEU A 3 -3.13 3.08 1.73
C LEU A 3 -4.59 2.91 2.18
N THR A 4 -4.84 2.13 3.22
CA THR A 4 -6.15 2.06 3.88
C THR A 4 -5.93 2.24 5.36
N LEU A 5 -6.61 3.21 5.97
CA LEU A 5 -6.42 3.50 7.38
C LEU A 5 -6.95 2.34 8.25
N ASN A 6 -6.12 1.86 9.17
CA ASN A 6 -6.47 0.80 10.10
C ASN A 6 -6.00 1.17 11.52
N SER A 7 -6.94 1.26 12.46
CA SER A 7 -6.66 1.51 13.88
C SER A 7 -6.10 0.24 14.53
N THR A 8 -4.83 -0.03 14.23
CA THR A 8 -4.04 -1.04 14.91
C THR A 8 -3.10 -0.33 15.88
N PRO A 9 -3.38 -0.35 17.19
CA PRO A 9 -2.53 0.28 18.17
C PRO A 9 -1.18 -0.41 18.26
N GLY A 10 -0.16 0.33 18.67
CA GLY A 10 1.17 -0.22 18.90
C GLY A 10 2.25 0.85 19.01
N HIS A 11 3.50 0.42 18.89
CA HIS A 11 4.66 1.29 18.98
C HIS A 11 5.50 1.21 17.71
N LEU A 12 5.82 2.37 17.15
CA LEU A 12 6.88 2.55 16.17
C LEU A 12 8.18 2.74 16.94
N TYR A 13 9.18 1.89 16.70
CA TYR A 13 10.47 1.96 17.34
C TYR A 13 11.59 2.29 16.35
N PHE A 14 12.63 2.92 16.88
CA PHE A 14 13.87 3.20 16.18
C PHE A 14 14.98 2.48 16.93
N LEU A 15 15.56 1.43 16.33
CA LEU A 15 16.67 0.70 16.92
C LEU A 15 17.96 1.02 16.20
N SER A 16 19.04 1.10 16.95
CA SER A 16 20.39 1.15 16.41
C SER A 16 21.21 -0.02 16.93
N GLU A 17 22.35 -0.26 16.29
CA GLU A 17 23.29 -1.29 16.69
C GLU A 17 24.61 -0.69 17.14
N MET A 18 25.20 -1.28 18.19
CA MET A 18 26.53 -0.99 18.69
C MET A 18 27.45 -2.20 18.52
N ASP A 19 28.60 -1.99 17.88
CA ASP A 19 29.68 -2.98 17.81
C ASP A 19 30.35 -3.06 19.20
N LEU A 20 30.28 -4.23 19.84
CA LEU A 20 30.81 -4.44 21.18
C LEU A 20 32.36 -4.47 21.23
N LEU A 21 33.03 -4.80 20.13
CA LEU A 21 34.49 -4.85 20.08
C LEU A 21 35.08 -3.46 19.85
N ARG A 22 34.43 -2.65 19.02
CA ARG A 22 34.86 -1.26 18.72
C ARG A 22 34.26 -0.23 19.66
N ASN A 23 33.19 -0.58 20.36
CA ASN A 23 32.38 0.35 21.15
C ASN A 23 31.86 1.54 20.32
N GLU A 24 31.52 1.26 19.07
CA GLU A 24 31.05 2.25 18.08
C GLU A 24 29.61 1.95 17.69
N ARG A 25 28.81 3.01 17.54
CA ARG A 25 27.45 2.91 17.03
C ARG A 25 27.49 2.87 15.50
N THR A 26 26.78 1.92 14.91
CA THR A 26 26.61 1.88 13.46
C THR A 26 25.69 3.03 13.00
N PRO A 27 25.84 3.52 11.75
CA PRO A 27 24.94 4.54 11.20
C PRO A 27 23.57 3.99 10.80
N TYR A 28 23.31 2.70 11.04
CA TYR A 28 22.08 2.03 10.64
C TYR A 28 21.02 2.13 11.74
N ILE A 29 19.85 2.62 11.34
CA ILE A 29 18.66 2.72 12.18
C ILE A 29 17.58 1.82 11.58
N LYS A 30 17.09 0.87 12.39
CA LYS A 30 15.92 0.07 12.08
C LYS A 30 14.67 0.81 12.49
N ILE A 31 13.76 1.04 11.55
CA ILE A 31 12.43 1.60 11.81
C ILE A 31 11.43 0.46 11.67
N GLY A 32 10.82 0.05 12.78
CA GLY A 32 9.88 -1.07 12.78
C GLY A 32 8.77 -0.92 13.81
N ILE A 33 7.84 -1.86 13.83
CA ILE A 33 6.67 -1.81 14.71
C ILE A 33 6.51 -3.01 15.63
N VAL A 34 5.79 -2.77 16.72
CA VAL A 34 5.06 -3.78 17.48
C VAL A 34 3.58 -3.40 17.48
N LYS A 35 2.68 -4.40 17.50
CA LYS A 35 1.23 -4.22 17.44
C LYS A 35 0.58 -4.73 18.73
N ASN A 36 -0.50 -4.08 19.13
CA ASN A 36 -1.32 -4.44 20.28
C ASN A 36 -0.50 -4.52 21.58
N GLU A 37 -0.73 -5.54 22.40
CA GLU A 37 -0.10 -5.71 23.72
C GLU A 37 1.40 -6.02 23.68
N ARG A 38 1.95 -6.33 22.50
CA ARG A 38 3.38 -6.65 22.37
C ARG A 38 4.22 -5.39 22.55
N THR A 39 5.23 -5.48 23.40
CA THR A 39 6.08 -4.33 23.76
C THR A 39 7.34 -4.28 22.90
N SER A 40 7.90 -3.08 22.71
CA SER A 40 9.21 -2.94 22.06
C SER A 40 10.32 -3.64 22.83
N LYS A 41 10.21 -3.77 24.15
CA LYS A 41 11.18 -4.51 24.98
C LYS A 41 11.25 -5.99 24.62
N GLU A 42 10.10 -6.65 24.48
CA GLU A 42 10.04 -8.04 24.02
C GLU A 42 10.64 -8.19 22.62
N ARG A 43 10.31 -7.24 21.73
CA ARG A 43 10.84 -7.24 20.36
C ARG A 43 12.35 -7.01 20.31
N ILE A 44 12.90 -6.16 21.16
CA ILE A 44 14.34 -5.94 21.29
C ILE A 44 15.03 -7.21 21.79
N PHE A 45 14.46 -7.90 22.78
CA PHE A 45 15.01 -9.16 23.28
C PHE A 45 15.09 -10.24 22.19
N GLU A 46 14.04 -10.35 21.37
CA GLU A 46 14.05 -11.25 20.21
C GLU A 46 15.13 -10.87 19.19
N HIS A 47 15.23 -9.59 18.82
CA HIS A 47 16.25 -9.14 17.86
C HIS A 47 17.67 -9.31 18.44
N GLN A 48 17.84 -9.20 19.76
CA GLN A 48 19.14 -9.36 20.42
C GLN A 48 19.58 -10.82 20.48
N THR A 49 18.64 -11.78 20.48
CA THR A 49 18.94 -13.20 20.60
C THR A 49 19.74 -13.68 19.39
N GLY A 50 21.02 -14.00 19.60
CA GLY A 50 21.93 -14.43 18.54
C GLY A 50 22.58 -13.28 17.74
N ASN A 51 22.26 -12.02 18.02
CA ASN A 51 22.92 -10.88 17.39
C ASN A 51 24.21 -10.53 18.17
N PRO A 52 25.40 -10.56 17.53
CA PRO A 52 26.67 -10.20 18.17
C PRO A 52 26.80 -8.70 18.45
N ARG A 53 25.95 -7.87 17.85
CA ARG A 53 25.86 -6.43 18.13
C ARG A 53 24.83 -6.17 19.22
N LYS A 54 25.09 -5.14 20.03
CA LYS A 54 24.14 -4.71 21.05
C LYS A 54 23.08 -3.81 20.42
N ILE A 55 21.82 -4.17 20.59
CA ILE A 55 20.69 -3.39 20.08
C ILE A 55 20.32 -2.33 21.12
N HIS A 56 20.06 -1.11 20.64
CA HIS A 56 19.64 0.00 21.48
C HIS A 56 18.37 0.63 20.93
N LEU A 57 17.41 0.91 21.82
CA LEU A 57 16.22 1.68 21.50
C LEU A 57 16.56 3.16 21.55
N GLU A 58 16.55 3.83 20.40
CA GLU A 58 16.83 5.26 20.29
C GLU A 58 15.59 6.10 20.59
N ARG A 59 14.45 5.70 20.00
CA ARG A 59 13.17 6.40 20.08
C ARG A 59 12.04 5.38 19.97
N GLU A 60 10.90 5.76 20.53
CA GLU A 60 9.65 5.01 20.47
C GLU A 60 8.48 5.98 20.40
N LEU A 61 7.48 5.65 19.57
CA LEU A 61 6.26 6.42 19.40
C LEU A 61 5.06 5.47 19.52
N GLU A 62 4.25 5.66 20.55
CA GLU A 62 2.96 4.98 20.70
C GLU A 62 1.90 5.66 19.84
N THR A 63 1.04 4.87 19.19
CA THR A 63 0.04 5.39 18.27
C THR A 63 -1.08 4.37 17.98
N PRO A 64 -2.34 4.82 17.76
CA PRO A 64 -3.43 3.93 17.35
C PRO A 64 -3.32 3.45 15.90
N PHE A 65 -2.42 4.01 15.08
CA PHE A 65 -2.32 3.71 13.64
C PHE A 65 -0.93 3.22 13.21
N VAL A 66 -0.33 2.33 14.01
CA VAL A 66 1.11 2.02 13.91
C VAL A 66 1.53 1.46 12.54
N SER A 67 0.68 0.65 11.92
CA SER A 67 0.97 0.05 10.60
C SER A 67 0.95 1.08 9.48
N ASN A 68 0.05 2.07 9.58
CA ASN A 68 -0.05 3.15 8.59
C ASN A 68 1.16 4.09 8.69
N ILE A 69 1.56 4.46 9.91
CA ILE A 69 2.71 5.34 10.13
C ILE A 69 4.01 4.67 9.66
N GLU A 70 4.24 3.39 9.98
CA GLU A 70 5.42 2.66 9.48
C GLU A 70 5.47 2.66 7.95
N THR A 71 4.34 2.33 7.31
CA THR A 71 4.24 2.31 5.84
C THR A 71 4.62 3.68 5.26
N ILE A 72 4.03 4.76 5.78
CA ILE A 72 4.29 6.12 5.30
C ILE A 72 5.76 6.49 5.50
N ILE A 73 6.30 6.31 6.70
CA ILE A 73 7.69 6.68 7.00
C ILE A 73 8.69 5.87 6.17
N HIS A 74 8.42 4.58 5.92
CA HIS A 74 9.27 3.77 5.04
C HIS A 74 9.30 4.28 3.60
N HIS A 75 8.16 4.78 3.09
CA HIS A 75 8.07 5.32 1.73
C HIS A 75 8.63 6.74 1.62
N LEU A 76 8.37 7.62 2.59
CA LEU A 76 8.90 8.99 2.59
C LEU A 76 10.42 9.05 2.71
N TYR A 77 11.03 8.08 3.40
CA TYR A 77 12.48 8.02 3.59
C TYR A 77 13.14 6.84 2.84
N ASN A 78 12.47 6.32 1.80
CA ASN A 78 12.96 5.18 0.99
C ASN A 78 14.33 5.44 0.35
N GLN A 79 14.68 6.70 0.05
CA GLN A 79 16.01 7.08 -0.45
C GLN A 79 17.14 6.88 0.59
N LYS A 80 16.80 6.85 1.89
CA LYS A 80 17.73 6.57 3.00
C LYS A 80 17.72 5.10 3.41
N ARG A 81 16.83 4.30 2.83
CA ARG A 81 16.65 2.87 3.11
C ARG A 81 17.77 2.07 2.45
N VAL A 82 18.40 1.21 3.25
CA VAL A 82 19.54 0.36 2.84
C VAL A 82 19.09 -1.07 2.56
N ALA A 83 18.26 -1.64 3.44
CA ALA A 83 17.78 -3.00 3.31
C ALA A 83 16.56 -3.23 4.20
N ALA A 84 15.42 -3.61 3.62
CA ALA A 84 14.21 -3.90 4.41
C ALA A 84 13.94 -2.79 5.44
N GLU A 85 13.84 -3.05 6.74
CA GLU A 85 13.51 -2.02 7.74
C GLU A 85 14.69 -1.11 8.15
N TRP A 86 15.86 -1.24 7.51
CA TRP A 86 17.07 -0.51 7.88
C TRP A 86 17.34 0.70 7.01
N PHE A 87 17.66 1.82 7.65
CA PHE A 87 17.96 3.12 7.07
C PHE A 87 19.35 3.57 7.51
N MET A 88 20.06 4.31 6.67
CA MET A 88 21.27 5.01 7.07
C MET A 88 20.92 6.47 7.35
N LEU A 89 20.97 6.86 8.61
CA LEU A 89 20.56 8.19 9.05
C LEU A 89 21.67 8.81 9.90
N THR A 90 21.99 10.07 9.62
CA THR A 90 22.75 10.90 10.56
C THR A 90 21.91 11.17 11.83
N PRO A 91 22.52 11.60 12.94
CA PRO A 91 21.77 11.95 14.14
C PRO A 91 20.69 13.01 13.88
N GLN A 92 20.99 13.99 13.03
CA GLN A 92 20.02 15.02 12.62
C GLN A 92 18.86 14.42 11.82
N GLU A 93 19.15 13.62 10.78
CA GLU A 93 18.11 12.98 9.99
C GLU A 93 17.25 12.03 10.84
N MET A 94 17.82 11.37 11.85
CA MET A 94 17.05 10.53 12.78
C MET A 94 16.04 11.36 13.59
N ASP A 95 16.45 12.52 14.12
CA ASP A 95 15.55 13.42 14.82
C ASP A 95 14.49 14.03 13.88
N GLU A 96 14.83 14.30 12.62
CA GLU A 96 13.89 14.74 11.58
C GLU A 96 12.84 13.68 11.26
N VAL A 97 13.27 12.44 10.98
CA VAL A 97 12.37 11.30 10.71
C VAL A 97 11.45 11.04 11.90
N TYR A 98 12.00 11.06 13.12
CA TYR A 98 11.19 10.88 14.34
C TYR A 98 10.18 12.01 14.53
N THR A 99 10.56 13.26 14.19
CA THR A 99 9.66 14.41 14.25
C THR A 99 8.52 14.26 13.25
N HIS A 100 8.83 13.89 12.01
CA HIS A 100 7.83 13.65 10.98
C HIS A 100 6.90 12.49 11.34
N ALA A 101 7.43 11.41 11.94
CA ALA A 101 6.61 10.29 12.42
C ALA A 101 5.59 10.73 13.49
N LYS A 102 5.98 11.63 14.40
CA LYS A 102 5.04 12.22 15.38
C LYS A 102 3.98 13.08 14.70
N GLU A 103 4.36 13.89 13.71
CA GLU A 103 3.42 14.74 12.97
C GLU A 103 2.39 13.90 12.20
N VAL A 104 2.83 12.87 11.50
CA VAL A 104 1.94 11.91 10.82
C VAL A 104 1.03 11.21 11.82
N SER A 105 1.57 10.76 12.96
CA SER A 105 0.77 10.15 14.02
C SER A 105 -0.29 11.11 14.55
N GLN A 106 0.06 12.37 14.79
CA GLN A 106 -0.87 13.38 15.28
C GLN A 106 -1.98 13.64 14.27
N ARG A 107 -1.65 13.75 12.97
CA ARG A 107 -2.66 13.93 11.91
C ARG A 107 -3.70 12.81 11.88
N PHE A 108 -3.30 11.57 12.15
CA PHE A 108 -4.23 10.44 12.27
C PHE A 108 -5.00 10.46 13.58
N GLN A 109 -4.33 10.77 14.68
CA GLN A 109 -4.95 10.84 16.00
C GLN A 109 -6.01 11.95 16.09
N ASP A 110 -5.80 13.09 15.43
CA ASP A 110 -6.76 14.19 15.30
C ASP A 110 -8.05 13.78 14.59
N ARG A 111 -8.04 12.64 13.89
CA ARG A 111 -9.18 12.07 13.15
C ARG A 111 -9.67 10.73 13.71
N LEU A 112 -9.17 10.30 14.87
CA LEU A 112 -9.49 8.99 15.43
C LEU A 112 -11.01 8.85 15.70
N ASN A 113 -11.63 9.87 16.27
CA ASN A 113 -13.05 9.84 16.59
C ASN A 113 -13.93 9.82 15.33
N GLU A 114 -13.61 10.60 14.30
CA GLU A 114 -14.30 10.52 12.99
C GLU A 114 -14.09 9.15 12.35
N PHE A 115 -12.87 8.60 12.40
CA PHE A 115 -12.58 7.26 11.89
C PHE A 115 -13.44 6.19 12.56
N GLU A 116 -13.54 6.20 13.89
CA GLU A 116 -14.36 5.26 14.66
C GLU A 116 -15.84 5.37 14.31
N GLN A 117 -16.36 6.59 14.20
CA GLN A 117 -17.74 6.83 13.76
C GLN A 117 -17.99 6.32 12.34
N VAL A 118 -17.05 6.54 11.41
CA VAL A 118 -17.14 6.00 10.05
C VAL A 118 -17.11 4.47 10.05
N GLN A 119 -16.28 3.83 10.89
CA GLN A 119 -16.27 2.36 10.99
C GLN A 119 -17.61 1.84 11.50
N LEU A 120 -18.16 2.41 12.57
CA LEU A 120 -19.47 2.02 13.09
C LEU A 120 -20.57 2.23 12.05
N ALA A 121 -20.50 3.32 11.31
CA ALA A 121 -21.49 3.66 10.30
C ALA A 121 -21.42 2.79 9.04
N LYS A 122 -20.39 1.93 8.86
CA LYS A 122 -20.37 0.93 7.77
C LYS A 122 -21.47 -0.12 7.93
N ASP A 123 -21.90 -0.39 9.17
CA ASP A 123 -22.95 -1.37 9.47
C ASP A 123 -24.35 -0.74 9.52
N ILE A 124 -24.48 0.55 9.16
CA ILE A 124 -25.75 1.28 9.14
C ILE A 124 -26.19 1.51 7.70
N VAL A 125 -27.39 1.05 7.35
CA VAL A 125 -27.98 1.23 6.01
C VAL A 125 -28.26 2.72 5.77
N SER A 126 -27.88 3.23 4.59
CA SER A 126 -28.17 4.62 4.23
C SER A 126 -29.68 4.84 4.06
N THR A 127 -30.16 6.05 4.33
CA THR A 127 -31.61 6.39 4.26
C THR A 127 -32.24 6.31 2.88
N GLY A 128 -31.43 6.25 1.82
CA GLY A 128 -31.88 6.39 0.43
C GLY A 128 -32.07 7.84 -0.02
N GLU A 129 -31.90 8.81 0.87
CA GLU A 129 -32.13 10.23 0.60
C GLU A 129 -30.85 10.95 0.14
N ALA A 130 -31.03 12.06 -0.57
CA ALA A 130 -29.98 12.99 -0.95
C ALA A 130 -30.04 14.23 -0.04
N ALA A 131 -28.91 14.59 0.55
CA ALA A 131 -28.79 15.80 1.35
C ALA A 131 -28.31 16.99 0.49
N PRO A 132 -28.77 18.21 0.81
CA PRO A 132 -28.25 19.43 0.20
C PRO A 132 -27.02 19.91 1.00
N THR A 133 -25.83 19.88 0.40
CA THR A 133 -24.66 20.49 1.06
C THR A 133 -23.87 21.35 0.09
N LEU A 134 -23.82 22.65 0.38
CA LEU A 134 -23.10 23.67 -0.39
C LEU A 134 -22.39 24.69 0.52
N SER A 135 -22.11 24.38 1.79
CA SER A 135 -21.31 25.29 2.63
C SER A 135 -19.92 25.49 2.00
N GLN A 136 -19.34 26.68 2.16
CA GLN A 136 -18.01 26.96 1.61
C GLN A 136 -16.96 25.98 2.15
N GLU A 137 -17.02 25.67 3.45
CA GLU A 137 -16.14 24.69 4.09
C GLU A 137 -16.25 23.29 3.47
N THR A 138 -17.48 22.84 3.17
CA THR A 138 -17.67 21.56 2.48
C THR A 138 -17.09 21.62 1.07
N GLN A 139 -17.37 22.68 0.31
CA GLN A 139 -16.83 22.86 -1.04
C GLN A 139 -15.30 22.84 -1.06
N ASP A 140 -14.67 23.50 -0.08
CA ASP A 140 -13.21 23.53 0.08
C ASP A 140 -12.65 22.14 0.42
N LEU A 141 -13.34 21.37 1.26
CA LEU A 141 -12.97 19.97 1.56
C LEU A 141 -13.03 19.09 0.30
N TYR A 142 -14.09 19.20 -0.51
CA TYR A 142 -14.20 18.49 -1.78
C TYR A 142 -13.11 18.88 -2.77
N LYS A 143 -12.77 20.18 -2.83
CA LYS A 143 -11.67 20.65 -3.67
C LYS A 143 -10.34 20.02 -3.23
N ARG A 144 -10.03 20.05 -1.94
CA ARG A 144 -8.82 19.42 -1.38
C ARG A 144 -8.75 17.92 -1.68
N TYR A 145 -9.87 17.21 -1.56
CA TYR A 145 -9.93 15.79 -1.92
C TYR A 145 -9.61 15.57 -3.42
N LYS A 146 -10.19 16.39 -4.30
CA LYS A 146 -9.93 16.30 -5.75
C LYS A 146 -8.48 16.63 -6.10
N ASP A 147 -7.91 17.64 -5.45
CA ASP A 147 -6.51 18.02 -5.63
C ASP A 147 -5.58 16.89 -5.17
N ALA A 148 -5.80 16.33 -3.97
CA ALA A 148 -5.05 15.16 -3.48
C ALA A 148 -5.20 13.94 -4.40
N LYS A 149 -6.40 13.73 -4.97
CA LYS A 149 -6.65 12.65 -5.94
C LYS A 149 -5.85 12.85 -7.22
N LEU A 150 -5.77 14.08 -7.71
CA LEU A 150 -4.99 14.41 -8.90
C LEU A 150 -3.50 14.20 -8.66
N ILE A 151 -2.98 14.61 -7.50
CA ILE A 151 -1.58 14.35 -7.10
C ILE A 151 -1.34 12.85 -7.07
N MET A 152 -2.20 12.07 -6.40
CA MET A 152 -2.07 10.61 -6.31
C MET A 152 -2.07 9.92 -7.68
N GLU A 153 -2.95 10.32 -8.61
CA GLU A 153 -2.96 9.76 -9.97
C GLU A 153 -1.72 10.18 -10.78
N THR A 154 -1.24 11.42 -10.58
CA THR A 154 -0.05 11.95 -11.27
C THR A 154 1.22 11.24 -10.82
N THR A 155 1.43 11.10 -9.51
CA THR A 155 2.60 10.41 -8.95
C THR A 155 2.60 8.92 -9.26
N LYS A 156 1.41 8.29 -9.26
CA LYS A 156 1.24 6.92 -9.76
C LYS A 156 1.61 6.77 -11.25
N ALA A 157 1.27 7.76 -12.07
CA ALA A 157 1.65 7.79 -13.48
C ALA A 157 3.16 7.99 -13.65
N GLN A 158 3.79 8.90 -12.90
CA GLN A 158 5.25 9.10 -12.88
C GLN A 158 5.98 7.81 -12.50
N LYS A 159 5.57 7.13 -11.42
CA LYS A 159 6.11 5.81 -11.05
C LYS A 159 6.02 4.81 -12.20
N THR A 160 4.88 4.79 -12.89
CA THR A 160 4.68 3.90 -14.04
C THR A 160 5.67 4.23 -15.15
N LEU A 161 5.85 5.52 -15.47
CA LEU A 161 6.83 5.96 -16.48
C LEU A 161 8.25 5.50 -16.12
N PHE A 162 8.69 5.77 -14.89
CA PHE A 162 10.03 5.40 -14.45
C PHE A 162 10.24 3.89 -14.43
N ILE A 163 9.24 3.10 -14.03
CA ILE A 163 9.29 1.63 -14.16
C ILE A 163 9.50 1.22 -15.62
N GLU A 164 8.76 1.79 -16.57
CA GLU A 164 8.90 1.43 -17.99
C GLU A 164 10.27 1.86 -18.56
N GLN A 165 10.79 3.01 -18.17
CA GLN A 165 12.14 3.45 -18.57
C GLN A 165 13.23 2.54 -17.99
N LEU A 166 13.11 2.15 -16.72
CA LEU A 166 14.01 1.22 -16.07
C LEU A 166 13.97 -0.18 -16.73
N LYS A 167 12.78 -0.68 -17.10
CA LYS A 167 12.64 -1.94 -17.85
C LYS A 167 13.38 -1.89 -19.19
N HIS A 168 13.27 -0.79 -19.92
CA HIS A 168 13.95 -0.61 -21.20
C HIS A 168 15.46 -0.70 -21.05
N ARG A 169 16.00 -0.10 -19.99
CA ARG A 169 17.44 -0.09 -19.70
C ARG A 169 17.98 -1.44 -19.24
N ALA A 170 17.10 -2.34 -18.79
CA ALA A 170 17.43 -3.69 -18.37
C ALA A 170 17.29 -4.72 -19.50
N ASP A 171 17.12 -4.30 -20.76
CA ASP A 171 16.97 -5.21 -21.92
C ASP A 171 18.14 -6.20 -22.02
N GLY A 172 17.81 -7.48 -22.17
CA GLY A 172 18.78 -8.57 -22.26
C GLY A 172 19.37 -9.03 -20.93
N TYR A 173 18.95 -8.44 -19.79
CA TYR A 173 19.44 -8.78 -18.46
C TYR A 173 18.31 -9.34 -17.57
N ALA A 174 18.69 -9.95 -16.44
CA ALA A 174 17.78 -10.37 -15.38
C ALA A 174 17.29 -9.19 -14.51
N GLY A 175 17.90 -8.01 -14.67
CA GLY A 175 17.62 -6.82 -13.90
C GLY A 175 18.77 -5.81 -13.95
N ILE A 176 18.70 -4.81 -13.08
CA ILE A 176 19.74 -3.81 -12.85
C ILE A 176 20.13 -3.89 -11.38
N GLU A 177 21.43 -3.97 -11.12
CA GLU A 177 22.02 -4.14 -9.78
C GLU A 177 21.43 -3.15 -8.77
N ASP A 178 20.86 -3.67 -7.68
CA ASP A 178 20.22 -2.91 -6.59
C ASP A 178 19.06 -1.97 -6.98
N ILE A 179 18.60 -2.00 -8.24
CA ILE A 179 17.51 -1.14 -8.73
C ILE A 179 16.25 -1.94 -9.09
N LEU A 180 16.37 -2.97 -9.94
CA LEU A 180 15.23 -3.78 -10.33
C LEU A 180 15.62 -5.21 -10.68
N VAL A 181 14.67 -6.12 -10.55
CA VAL A 181 14.82 -7.51 -11.02
C VAL A 181 13.55 -7.99 -11.72
N PHE A 182 13.73 -8.77 -12.78
CA PHE A 182 12.68 -9.56 -13.39
C PHE A 182 12.62 -10.92 -12.70
N ARG A 183 11.41 -11.39 -12.40
CA ARG A 183 11.19 -12.69 -11.78
C ARG A 183 10.09 -13.44 -12.48
N ARG A 184 10.28 -14.75 -12.59
CA ARG A 184 9.22 -15.66 -13.01
C ARG A 184 8.16 -15.71 -11.92
N LYS A 185 6.96 -15.24 -12.24
CA LYS A 185 5.78 -15.39 -11.41
C LYS A 185 5.09 -16.67 -11.82
N LYS A 186 5.14 -17.67 -10.93
CA LYS A 186 4.41 -18.92 -11.11
C LYS A 186 2.93 -18.61 -11.32
N GLY A 187 2.30 -19.37 -12.21
CA GLY A 187 0.86 -19.39 -12.36
C GLY A 187 0.19 -19.58 -11.01
N SER A 188 -0.81 -18.76 -10.71
CA SER A 188 -1.69 -19.04 -9.56
C SER A 188 -2.72 -20.08 -9.96
N GLU A 189 -2.92 -21.06 -9.08
CA GLU A 189 -4.02 -22.00 -9.15
C GLU A 189 -5.28 -21.31 -8.64
N ARG A 190 -6.36 -21.42 -9.41
CA ARG A 190 -7.67 -20.90 -9.05
C ARG A 190 -8.70 -21.99 -9.23
N PHE A 191 -9.47 -22.23 -8.17
CA PHE A 191 -10.65 -23.09 -8.25
C PHE A 191 -11.70 -22.48 -9.17
N ASP A 192 -12.09 -23.23 -10.20
CA ASP A 192 -13.12 -22.88 -11.16
C ASP A 192 -14.51 -23.07 -10.55
N LYS A 193 -14.88 -22.08 -9.74
CA LYS A 193 -16.17 -22.04 -9.04
C LYS A 193 -17.35 -22.12 -10.01
N THR A 194 -17.22 -21.54 -11.20
CA THR A 194 -18.31 -21.47 -12.18
C THR A 194 -18.60 -22.85 -12.74
N THR A 195 -17.60 -23.51 -13.31
CA THR A 195 -17.76 -24.86 -13.88
C THR A 195 -18.18 -25.86 -12.81
N PHE A 196 -17.60 -25.78 -11.59
CA PHE A 196 -18.00 -26.64 -10.48
C PHE A 196 -19.47 -26.44 -10.07
N ALA A 197 -19.97 -25.19 -10.02
CA ALA A 197 -21.36 -24.93 -9.69
C ALA A 197 -22.33 -25.46 -10.75
N GLU A 198 -21.92 -25.45 -12.02
CA GLU A 198 -22.71 -25.97 -13.14
C GLU A 198 -22.75 -27.51 -13.17
N GLU A 199 -21.61 -28.17 -12.91
CA GLU A 199 -21.48 -29.63 -12.99
C GLU A 199 -21.88 -30.35 -11.68
N HIS A 200 -21.76 -29.67 -10.53
CA HIS A 200 -22.08 -30.21 -9.20
C HIS A 200 -23.00 -29.29 -8.39
N PRO A 201 -24.21 -28.96 -8.87
CA PRO A 201 -25.08 -27.97 -8.25
C PRO A 201 -25.49 -28.31 -6.81
N GLU A 202 -25.77 -29.59 -6.50
CA GLU A 202 -26.17 -30.02 -5.15
C GLU A 202 -25.01 -29.91 -4.15
N LEU A 203 -23.82 -30.38 -4.56
CA LEU A 203 -22.61 -30.29 -3.73
C LEU A 203 -22.16 -28.84 -3.57
N TYR A 204 -22.27 -28.04 -4.62
CA TYR A 204 -22.02 -26.61 -4.54
C TYR A 204 -22.91 -25.93 -3.51
N ALA A 205 -24.21 -26.26 -3.50
CA ALA A 205 -25.15 -25.73 -2.53
C ALA A 205 -24.83 -26.13 -1.08
N SER A 206 -24.29 -27.34 -0.83
CA SER A 206 -23.92 -27.77 0.53
C SER A 206 -22.74 -27.00 1.12
N TYR A 207 -21.90 -26.38 0.28
CA TYR A 207 -20.77 -25.54 0.70
C TYR A 207 -21.06 -24.03 0.55
N LEU A 208 -22.30 -23.66 0.23
CA LEU A 208 -22.71 -22.27 0.14
C LEU A 208 -23.23 -21.81 1.50
N SER A 209 -22.64 -20.74 2.02
CA SER A 209 -23.18 -20.01 3.17
C SER A 209 -23.69 -18.65 2.73
N THR A 210 -24.87 -18.30 3.21
CA THR A 210 -25.50 -17.00 2.98
C THR A 210 -25.48 -16.21 4.29
N GLU A 211 -24.99 -14.99 4.23
CA GLU A 211 -25.08 -14.04 5.32
C GLU A 211 -25.75 -12.75 4.82
N GLU A 212 -26.65 -12.19 5.63
CA GLU A 212 -27.11 -10.82 5.42
C GLU A 212 -26.10 -9.88 6.08
N LYS A 213 -25.58 -8.93 5.30
CA LYS A 213 -24.69 -7.89 5.81
C LYS A 213 -24.90 -6.58 5.08
N VAL A 214 -24.52 -5.50 5.74
CA VAL A 214 -24.47 -4.19 5.10
C VAL A 214 -23.24 -4.12 4.21
N SER A 215 -23.46 -3.89 2.91
CA SER A 215 -22.40 -3.57 1.97
C SER A 215 -22.07 -2.09 2.08
N ALA A 216 -20.88 -1.76 2.56
CA ALA A 216 -20.37 -0.39 2.68
C ALA A 216 -19.19 -0.16 1.71
N PRO A 217 -19.45 0.23 0.44
CA PRO A 217 -18.38 0.59 -0.49
C PRO A 217 -17.66 1.86 -0.03
N SER A 218 -16.47 2.10 -0.60
CA SER A 218 -15.79 3.39 -0.49
C SER A 218 -16.67 4.52 -1.02
N ILE A 219 -16.52 5.71 -0.42
CA ILE A 219 -17.17 6.93 -0.90
C ILE A 219 -16.75 7.22 -2.35
N LYS A 220 -17.70 7.64 -3.17
CA LYS A 220 -17.46 8.06 -4.56
C LYS A 220 -17.64 9.55 -4.69
N VAL A 221 -16.59 10.26 -5.09
CA VAL A 221 -16.64 11.72 -5.24
C VAL A 221 -16.89 12.11 -6.69
N THR A 222 -17.89 12.96 -6.92
CA THR A 222 -18.29 13.43 -8.24
C THR A 222 -17.17 14.24 -8.90
N GLY A 223 -16.74 13.79 -10.08
CA GLY A 223 -15.66 14.43 -10.83
C GLY A 223 -14.29 14.28 -10.17
N GLU A 224 -14.08 13.25 -9.36
CA GLU A 224 -12.75 12.93 -8.84
C GLU A 224 -11.75 12.67 -9.98
N ALA A 225 -10.48 12.99 -9.71
CA ALA A 225 -9.42 12.74 -10.67
C ALA A 225 -9.28 11.22 -10.93
N THR A 226 -8.91 10.90 -12.17
CA THR A 226 -8.65 9.53 -12.63
C THR A 226 -7.45 9.62 -13.56
N ALA A 227 -6.89 8.49 -13.99
CA ALA A 227 -5.76 8.47 -14.92
C ALA A 227 -5.94 9.38 -16.15
N LYS A 228 -7.16 9.59 -16.66
CA LYS A 228 -7.44 10.47 -17.82
C LYS A 228 -7.19 11.96 -17.55
N HIS A 229 -7.22 12.38 -16.28
CA HIS A 229 -7.01 13.77 -15.86
C HIS A 229 -5.55 14.09 -15.61
N VAL A 230 -4.67 13.08 -15.59
CA VAL A 230 -3.22 13.27 -15.59
C VAL A 230 -2.80 13.99 -16.87
N ASP A 231 -1.75 14.81 -16.77
CA ASP A 231 -1.16 15.55 -17.88
C ASP A 231 -1.01 14.69 -19.15
N GLU A 232 -1.40 15.25 -20.30
CA GLU A 232 -1.41 14.52 -21.57
C GLU A 232 0.01 14.11 -22.00
N THR A 233 1.01 14.95 -21.74
CA THR A 233 2.41 14.65 -22.08
C THR A 233 2.87 13.41 -21.31
N LEU A 234 2.63 13.39 -19.99
CA LEU A 234 2.97 12.22 -19.16
C LEU A 234 2.24 10.96 -19.62
N ARG A 235 0.97 11.06 -20.02
CA ARG A 235 0.22 9.91 -20.56
C ARG A 235 0.80 9.39 -21.87
N GLU A 236 1.18 10.27 -22.78
CA GLU A 236 1.79 9.89 -24.05
C GLU A 236 3.20 9.33 -23.85
N ASP A 237 4.00 9.89 -22.93
CA ASP A 237 5.32 9.36 -22.56
C ASP A 237 5.22 7.92 -22.03
N ILE A 238 4.26 7.63 -21.15
CA ILE A 238 4.01 6.27 -20.64
C ILE A 238 3.64 5.32 -21.79
N LYS A 239 2.79 5.78 -22.71
CA LYS A 239 2.36 4.96 -23.84
C LYS A 239 3.53 4.67 -24.78
N GLN A 240 4.37 5.66 -25.07
CA GLN A 240 5.59 5.50 -25.87
C GLN A 240 6.57 4.55 -25.20
N ALA A 241 6.82 4.71 -23.89
CA ALA A 241 7.70 3.81 -23.13
C ALA A 241 7.19 2.35 -23.15
N LYS A 242 5.88 2.14 -22.96
CA LYS A 242 5.27 0.80 -23.08
C LYS A 242 5.38 0.22 -24.48
N ALA A 243 5.19 1.04 -25.52
CA ALA A 243 5.33 0.60 -26.90
C ALA A 243 6.76 0.15 -27.20
N ALA A 244 7.76 0.94 -26.78
CA ALA A 244 9.18 0.59 -26.88
C ALA A 244 9.51 -0.72 -26.15
N ASN A 245 8.80 -1.00 -25.05
CA ASN A 245 9.01 -2.20 -24.24
C ASN A 245 8.40 -3.50 -24.80
N THR A 246 7.66 -3.43 -25.91
CA THR A 246 6.94 -4.60 -26.48
C THR A 246 7.89 -5.69 -26.99
N SER A 247 9.12 -5.32 -27.36
CA SER A 247 10.11 -6.25 -27.95
C SER A 247 11.28 -6.58 -27.00
N LEU A 248 11.18 -6.22 -25.72
CA LEU A 248 12.25 -6.47 -24.76
C LEU A 248 12.44 -7.96 -24.50
N THR A 249 13.67 -8.32 -24.19
CA THR A 249 14.07 -9.65 -23.75
C THR A 249 14.57 -9.58 -22.31
N TYR A 250 14.20 -10.58 -21.49
CA TYR A 250 14.60 -10.64 -20.08
C TYR A 250 15.28 -11.97 -19.79
N ASP A 251 16.49 -11.94 -19.25
CA ASP A 251 17.25 -13.15 -18.92
C ASP A 251 16.85 -13.72 -17.54
N ILE A 252 15.56 -14.04 -17.39
CA ILE A 252 14.99 -14.49 -16.12
C ILE A 252 15.52 -15.86 -15.66
N ASP A 253 16.14 -16.62 -16.56
CA ASP A 253 16.66 -17.96 -16.29
C ASP A 253 18.12 -17.94 -15.81
N ASN A 254 18.80 -16.80 -15.98
CA ASN A 254 20.13 -16.56 -15.45
C ASN A 254 20.12 -15.35 -14.49
N PRO A 255 19.73 -15.55 -13.21
CA PRO A 255 19.59 -14.47 -12.24
C PRO A 255 20.90 -13.74 -11.92
N ASP A 256 22.04 -14.31 -12.29
CA ASP A 256 23.36 -13.68 -12.12
C ASP A 256 23.72 -12.74 -13.28
N ASN A 257 22.99 -12.80 -14.42
CA ASN A 257 23.14 -11.85 -15.52
C ASN A 257 22.43 -10.53 -15.21
N ILE A 258 22.92 -9.83 -14.18
CA ILE A 258 22.44 -8.53 -13.75
C ILE A 258 23.27 -7.44 -14.42
N LYS A 259 22.60 -6.43 -14.99
CA LYS A 259 23.27 -5.24 -15.53
C LYS A 259 23.92 -4.45 -14.39
N PRO A 260 25.23 -4.13 -14.45
CA PRO A 260 25.82 -3.13 -13.57
C PRO A 260 25.11 -1.79 -13.77
N ARG A 261 24.69 -1.17 -12.67
CA ARG A 261 24.03 0.13 -12.73
C ARG A 261 24.99 1.22 -13.20
N ASP A 262 24.45 2.23 -13.86
CA ASP A 262 25.13 3.49 -14.16
C ASP A 262 24.32 4.68 -13.60
N THR A 263 24.88 5.89 -13.68
CA THR A 263 24.26 7.11 -13.12
C THR A 263 22.84 7.35 -13.65
N GLN A 264 22.53 6.98 -14.89
CA GLN A 264 21.19 7.17 -15.43
C GLN A 264 20.19 6.17 -14.85
N ASP A 265 20.62 4.95 -14.52
CA ASP A 265 19.80 4.00 -13.77
C ASP A 265 19.50 4.53 -12.36
N GLU A 266 20.52 5.05 -11.69
CA GLU A 266 20.45 5.62 -10.34
C GLU A 266 19.50 6.82 -10.30
N ASP A 267 19.63 7.76 -11.23
CA ASP A 267 18.76 8.94 -11.34
C ASP A 267 17.29 8.54 -11.56
N LEU A 268 17.04 7.55 -12.43
CA LEU A 268 15.69 7.03 -12.68
C LEU A 268 15.11 6.33 -11.46
N HIS A 269 15.94 5.59 -10.72
CA HIS A 269 15.49 4.92 -9.51
C HIS A 269 15.20 5.93 -8.39
N LEU A 270 16.03 6.95 -8.19
CA LEU A 270 15.76 8.02 -7.23
C LEU A 270 14.46 8.78 -7.59
N ALA A 271 14.25 9.10 -8.86
CA ALA A 271 13.01 9.73 -9.32
C ALA A 271 11.78 8.84 -9.11
N TYR A 272 11.92 7.51 -9.28
CA TYR A 272 10.88 6.55 -8.91
C TYR A 272 10.58 6.57 -7.41
N LEU A 273 11.62 6.60 -6.58
CA LEU A 273 11.49 6.60 -5.11
C LEU A 273 10.86 7.90 -4.60
N GLU A 274 11.20 9.05 -5.19
CA GLU A 274 10.56 10.33 -4.90
C GLU A 274 9.07 10.31 -5.28
N ALA A 275 8.74 9.86 -6.51
CA ALA A 275 7.34 9.71 -6.92
C ALA A 275 6.58 8.69 -6.06
N ASP A 276 7.26 7.69 -5.49
CA ASP A 276 6.70 6.75 -4.52
C ASP A 276 6.39 7.42 -3.17
N ALA A 277 7.28 8.27 -2.67
CA ALA A 277 7.03 9.08 -1.47
C ALA A 277 5.80 9.98 -1.65
N ASP A 278 5.77 10.78 -2.72
CA ASP A 278 4.66 11.69 -3.02
C ASP A 278 3.33 10.95 -3.21
N TYR A 279 3.38 9.75 -3.82
CA TYR A 279 2.21 8.89 -3.95
C TYR A 279 1.63 8.50 -2.60
N TYR A 280 2.46 8.11 -1.63
CA TYR A 280 1.99 7.71 -0.30
C TYR A 280 1.54 8.90 0.55
N GLU A 281 2.15 10.08 0.37
CA GLU A 281 1.66 11.31 0.99
C GLU A 281 0.26 11.69 0.47
N ALA A 282 0.05 11.64 -0.84
CA ALA A 282 -1.26 11.89 -1.44
C ALA A 282 -2.30 10.81 -1.04
N CYS A 283 -1.88 9.54 -0.89
CA CYS A 283 -2.75 8.49 -0.36
C CYS A 283 -3.17 8.76 1.09
N MET A 284 -2.25 9.23 1.93
CA MET A 284 -2.55 9.63 3.31
C MET A 284 -3.58 10.76 3.35
N ASP A 285 -3.39 11.80 2.54
CA ASP A 285 -4.33 12.91 2.43
C ASP A 285 -5.72 12.43 2.00
N LEU A 286 -5.79 11.55 1.00
CA LEU A 286 -7.06 10.99 0.51
C LEU A 286 -7.80 10.19 1.57
N GLU A 287 -7.11 9.38 2.36
CA GLU A 287 -7.73 8.61 3.44
C GLU A 287 -8.31 9.54 4.52
N LEU A 288 -7.54 10.55 4.93
CA LEU A 288 -8.00 11.52 5.94
C LEU A 288 -9.18 12.37 5.45
N LEU A 289 -9.08 12.90 4.22
CA LEU A 289 -10.15 13.67 3.60
C LEU A 289 -11.38 12.81 3.34
N GLY A 290 -11.19 11.55 2.94
CA GLY A 290 -12.26 10.58 2.73
C GLY A 290 -13.09 10.33 3.99
N ILE A 291 -12.44 10.20 5.15
CA ILE A 291 -13.12 10.09 6.45
C ILE A 291 -13.98 11.32 6.71
N GLN A 292 -13.44 12.52 6.49
CA GLN A 292 -14.20 13.76 6.69
C GLN A 292 -15.41 13.85 5.74
N LEU A 293 -15.26 13.44 4.48
CA LEU A 293 -16.38 13.41 3.53
C LEU A 293 -17.45 12.38 3.95
N GLN A 294 -17.06 11.23 4.49
CA GLN A 294 -17.99 10.23 5.03
C GLN A 294 -18.71 10.74 6.28
N MET A 295 -18.06 11.54 7.12
CA MET A 295 -18.70 12.20 8.26
C MET A 295 -19.85 13.12 7.84
N ILE A 296 -19.71 13.86 6.72
CA ILE A 296 -20.80 14.70 6.20
C ILE A 296 -22.06 13.85 5.89
N HIS A 297 -21.88 12.66 5.32
CA HIS A 297 -23.01 11.74 5.11
C HIS A 297 -23.65 11.29 6.43
N ILE A 298 -22.86 11.07 7.48
CA ILE A 298 -23.36 10.66 8.80
C ILE A 298 -24.14 11.81 9.45
N GLU A 299 -23.60 13.02 9.42
CA GLU A 299 -24.20 14.24 9.97
C GLU A 299 -25.54 14.60 9.30
N HIS A 300 -25.69 14.23 8.03
CA HIS A 300 -26.95 14.33 7.29
C HIS A 300 -27.78 13.04 7.37
N ASP A 301 -27.92 12.50 8.59
CA ASP A 301 -28.76 11.33 8.89
C ASP A 301 -28.46 10.14 7.96
N HIS A 302 -27.19 9.78 7.85
CA HIS A 302 -26.74 8.68 6.98
C HIS A 302 -27.18 8.79 5.50
N ALA A 303 -27.27 10.02 4.98
CA ALA A 303 -27.62 10.30 3.59
C ALA A 303 -26.85 9.44 2.58
N THR A 304 -27.52 9.03 1.51
CA THR A 304 -26.91 8.25 0.43
C THR A 304 -26.03 9.11 -0.45
N GLU A 305 -26.45 10.35 -0.68
CA GLU A 305 -25.82 11.30 -1.59
C GLU A 305 -25.70 12.67 -0.92
N ILE A 306 -24.59 13.34 -1.17
CA ILE A 306 -24.49 14.79 -1.06
C ILE A 306 -24.60 15.37 -2.46
N THR A 307 -25.70 16.08 -2.73
CA THR A 307 -26.15 16.43 -4.09
C THR A 307 -25.02 17.03 -4.94
N GLY A 308 -24.68 16.36 -6.04
CA GLY A 308 -23.65 16.82 -6.98
C GLY A 308 -22.19 16.71 -6.49
N MET A 309 -21.96 16.17 -5.29
CA MET A 309 -20.65 16.16 -4.65
C MET A 309 -20.12 14.74 -4.40
N SER A 310 -20.88 13.87 -3.76
CA SER A 310 -20.49 12.46 -3.56
C SER A 310 -21.64 11.52 -3.25
N THR A 311 -21.35 10.23 -3.32
CA THR A 311 -22.25 9.15 -2.93
C THR A 311 -21.53 8.18 -2.00
N TRP A 312 -22.18 7.84 -0.88
CA TRP A 312 -21.77 6.77 0.02
C TRP A 312 -22.98 5.90 0.37
N LYS A 313 -23.29 4.99 -0.55
CA LYS A 313 -24.47 4.14 -0.49
C LYS A 313 -24.19 2.84 0.24
N ARG A 314 -24.72 2.71 1.45
CA ARG A 314 -24.67 1.48 2.25
C ARG A 314 -26.02 0.77 2.16
N THR A 315 -26.03 -0.49 1.77
CA THR A 315 -27.27 -1.25 1.56
C THR A 315 -27.16 -2.63 2.19
N MET A 316 -28.27 -3.13 2.73
CA MET A 316 -28.37 -4.54 3.09
C MET A 316 -28.21 -5.40 1.84
N THR A 317 -27.33 -6.38 1.90
CA THR A 317 -27.05 -7.31 0.81
C THR A 317 -26.95 -8.72 1.36
N THR A 318 -27.50 -9.68 0.61
CA THR A 318 -27.21 -11.09 0.85
C THR A 318 -25.88 -11.42 0.19
N SER A 319 -24.90 -11.80 0.99
CA SER A 319 -23.59 -12.23 0.53
C SER A 319 -23.54 -13.74 0.55
N GLU A 320 -23.20 -14.32 -0.59
CA GLU A 320 -22.95 -15.75 -0.71
C GLU A 320 -21.44 -16.01 -0.65
N SER A 321 -21.02 -16.84 0.31
CA SER A 321 -19.65 -17.30 0.42
C SER A 321 -19.59 -18.80 0.17
N PHE A 322 -18.60 -19.22 -0.61
CA PHE A 322 -18.42 -20.63 -0.95
C PHE A 322 -17.22 -21.17 -0.18
N ASP A 323 -17.45 -22.19 0.66
CA ASP A 323 -16.43 -22.75 1.53
C ASP A 323 -15.49 -23.71 0.79
N LYS A 324 -14.58 -23.10 0.02
CA LYS A 324 -13.52 -23.82 -0.71
C LYS A 324 -12.62 -24.64 0.21
N LYS A 325 -12.45 -24.21 1.46
CA LYS A 325 -11.53 -24.85 2.40
C LYS A 325 -12.09 -26.19 2.83
N THR A 326 -13.36 -26.23 3.23
CA THR A 326 -14.02 -27.48 3.62
C THR A 326 -14.18 -28.41 2.41
N LEU A 327 -14.57 -27.89 1.23
CA LEU A 327 -14.60 -28.70 0.00
C LEU A 327 -13.25 -29.34 -0.32
N ALA A 328 -12.14 -28.58 -0.23
CA ALA A 328 -10.80 -29.11 -0.48
C ALA A 328 -10.37 -30.17 0.55
N GLN A 329 -10.90 -30.11 1.77
CA GLN A 329 -10.61 -31.08 2.83
C GLN A 329 -11.44 -32.36 2.70
N GLU A 330 -12.72 -32.24 2.37
CA GLU A 330 -13.67 -33.37 2.30
C GLU A 330 -13.66 -34.06 0.92
N HIS A 331 -13.39 -33.31 -0.15
CA HIS A 331 -13.35 -33.82 -1.53
C HIS A 331 -12.05 -33.37 -2.26
N PRO A 332 -10.87 -33.80 -1.80
CA PRO A 332 -9.59 -33.31 -2.33
C PRO A 332 -9.41 -33.58 -3.83
N ASP A 333 -9.68 -34.80 -4.29
CA ASP A 333 -9.50 -35.18 -5.70
C ASP A 333 -10.42 -34.39 -6.64
N LEU A 334 -11.69 -34.23 -6.22
CA LEU A 334 -12.66 -33.45 -6.96
C LEU A 334 -12.28 -31.97 -6.96
N TYR A 335 -11.87 -31.42 -5.81
CA TYR A 335 -11.42 -30.03 -5.75
C TYR A 335 -10.25 -29.77 -6.70
N THR A 336 -9.27 -30.68 -6.73
CA THR A 336 -8.11 -30.61 -7.62
C THR A 336 -8.51 -30.67 -9.11
N SER A 337 -9.54 -31.43 -9.50
CA SER A 337 -9.97 -31.49 -10.91
C SER A 337 -10.54 -30.17 -11.45
N TYR A 338 -10.93 -29.24 -10.56
CA TYR A 338 -11.40 -27.90 -10.92
C TYR A 338 -10.36 -26.80 -10.67
N LEU A 339 -9.09 -27.14 -10.43
CA LEU A 339 -8.02 -26.15 -10.35
C LEU A 339 -7.55 -25.76 -11.74
N ASN A 340 -7.72 -24.49 -12.08
CA ASN A 340 -7.15 -23.89 -13.28
C ASN A 340 -5.86 -23.15 -12.91
N THR A 341 -4.74 -23.54 -13.53
CA THR A 341 -3.46 -22.84 -13.38
C THR A 341 -3.35 -21.75 -14.43
N SER A 342 -3.25 -20.50 -13.99
CA SER A 342 -2.91 -19.38 -14.89
C SER A 342 -1.51 -19.58 -15.50
N LYS A 343 -1.29 -19.03 -16.69
CA LYS A 343 0.05 -19.08 -17.31
C LYS A 343 1.07 -18.35 -16.44
N GLU A 344 2.30 -18.84 -16.44
CA GLU A 344 3.41 -18.11 -15.87
C GLU A 344 3.57 -16.74 -16.56
N SER A 345 4.00 -15.75 -15.80
CA SER A 345 4.25 -14.40 -16.30
C SER A 345 5.55 -13.86 -15.75
N VAL A 346 6.11 -12.83 -16.38
CA VAL A 346 7.23 -12.08 -15.83
C VAL A 346 6.69 -10.94 -14.95
N GLU A 347 7.21 -10.84 -13.73
CA GLU A 347 6.97 -9.73 -12.82
C GLU A 347 8.24 -8.88 -12.72
N THR A 348 8.07 -7.55 -12.77
CA THR A 348 9.14 -6.60 -12.48
C THR A 348 9.02 -6.14 -11.04
N ARG A 349 10.10 -6.31 -10.28
CA ARG A 349 10.23 -5.76 -8.93
C ARG A 349 11.28 -4.66 -8.96
N VAL A 350 10.86 -3.42 -8.75
CA VAL A 350 11.76 -2.30 -8.44
C VAL A 350 12.00 -2.28 -6.93
N PHE A 351 13.25 -2.12 -6.51
CA PHE A 351 13.61 -2.07 -5.10
C PHE A 351 13.18 -0.74 -4.46
N SER A 352 12.95 -0.78 -3.16
CA SER A 352 12.53 0.38 -2.35
C SER A 352 13.70 1.05 -1.64
N GLU A 353 14.91 0.52 -1.85
CA GLU A 353 16.14 0.89 -1.17
C GLU A 353 16.94 1.86 -2.04
N GLY A 354 16.96 3.15 -1.71
CA GLY A 354 17.71 4.16 -2.48
C GLY A 354 19.11 4.46 -1.97
N ARG A 355 19.45 4.03 -0.74
CA ARG A 355 20.75 4.37 -0.14
C ARG A 355 21.92 3.55 -0.70
N VAL A 356 21.64 2.52 -1.49
CA VAL A 356 22.61 1.51 -1.92
C VAL A 356 23.71 2.08 -2.86
N TYR A 357 23.48 3.25 -3.45
CA TYR A 357 24.44 3.95 -4.32
C TYR A 357 24.63 5.44 -3.98
N LEU A 358 23.98 5.94 -2.92
CA LEU A 358 24.22 7.28 -2.40
C LEU A 358 25.39 7.22 -1.40
N ALA A 359 26.62 7.40 -1.93
CA ALA A 359 27.85 7.46 -1.14
C ALA A 359 27.82 8.58 -0.08
#